data_AF-A0A2V7JDI0-F1
#
_entry.id   AF-A0A2V7JDI0-F1
#
_cell.length_a   1.000
_cell.length_b   1.000
_cell.length_c   1.000
_cell.angle_alpha   90.00
_cell.angle_beta   90.00
_cell.angle_gamma   90.00
#
_symmetry.space_group_name_H-M   'P 1'
#
loop_
_entity.id
_entity.type
_entity.pdbx_description
1 polymer ?
#
loop_
_entity_poly.entity_id
_entity_poly.type
_entity_poly.pdbx_seq_one_letter_code
_entity_poly.pdbx_strand_id
1 'polypeptide(L)'
;TLTIDSVLLNVDFQPSGVVFSKSSPAQLAIWYQNANPDLNEDGVVDAIDAALKQQLAIWYKSAKADPWRQLWSKNDVTLELVTVALHHFSQYSVAW
;
A
#
# COMPACT_ATOMS: atom_id res chain seq x y z
N THR A 1 11.22 -8.78 11.52
CA THR A 1 11.76 -8.91 10.14
C THR A 1 10.84 -8.19 9.17
N LEU A 2 11.41 -7.65 8.10
CA LEU A 2 10.69 -6.98 7.01
C LEU A 2 10.82 -7.85 5.76
N THR A 3 9.70 -8.13 5.10
CA THR A 3 9.67 -8.81 3.81
C THR A 3 8.93 -7.96 2.80
N ILE A 4 9.48 -7.84 1.59
CA ILE A 4 8.92 -7.02 0.51
C ILE A 4 8.71 -7.93 -0.69
N ASP A 5 7.48 -7.99 -1.18
CA ASP A 5 7.14 -8.53 -2.49
C ASP A 5 6.97 -7.35 -3.44
N SER A 6 7.97 -7.11 -4.28
CA SER A 6 7.99 -5.97 -5.20
C SER A 6 7.07 -6.14 -6.41
N VAL A 7 6.58 -7.36 -6.68
CA VAL A 7 5.66 -7.62 -7.80
C VAL A 7 4.25 -7.23 -7.40
N LEU A 8 3.83 -7.65 -6.20
CA LEU A 8 2.50 -7.34 -5.68
C LEU A 8 2.47 -6.07 -4.81
N LEU A 9 3.61 -5.38 -4.66
CA LEU A 9 3.81 -4.25 -3.75
C LEU A 9 3.33 -4.55 -2.31
N ASN A 10 3.55 -5.78 -1.85
CA ASN A 10 3.23 -6.19 -0.48
C ASN A 10 4.42 -5.95 0.45
N VAL A 11 4.13 -5.50 1.65
CA VAL A 11 5.10 -5.35 2.74
C VAL A 11 4.59 -6.10 3.96
N ASP A 12 5.41 -6.98 4.51
CA ASP A 12 5.10 -7.75 5.73
C ASP A 12 6.07 -7.38 6.85
N PHE A 13 5.52 -6.84 7.94
CA PHE A 13 6.26 -6.53 9.16
C PHE A 13 5.99 -7.58 10.24
N GLN A 14 7.05 -8.26 10.68
CA GLN A 14 6.99 -9.30 11.70
C GLN A 14 7.83 -8.95 12.95
N PRO A 15 7.43 -9.38 14.17
CA PRO A 15 6.17 -10.07 14.45
C PRO A 15 4.97 -9.13 14.31
N SER A 16 3.85 -9.66 13.81
CA SER A 16 2.59 -8.91 13.75
C SER A 16 2.14 -8.49 15.14
N GLY A 17 1.49 -7.33 15.25
CA GLY A 17 0.87 -6.85 16.49
C GLY A 17 1.79 -6.06 17.44
N VAL A 18 3.05 -5.80 17.06
CA VAL A 18 3.84 -4.74 17.70
C VAL A 18 3.11 -3.42 17.50
N VAL A 19 2.76 -2.71 18.57
CA VAL A 19 1.93 -1.51 18.53
C VAL A 19 2.79 -0.24 18.61
N PHE A 20 2.50 0.73 17.76
CA PHE A 20 3.10 2.07 17.81
C PHE A 20 2.25 3.03 18.63
N SER A 21 2.88 4.13 19.07
CA SER A 21 2.16 5.19 19.78
C SER A 21 1.01 5.73 18.93
N LYS A 22 -0.15 5.96 19.56
CA LYS A 22 -1.29 6.61 18.91
C LYS A 22 -1.00 8.09 18.60
N SER A 23 -0.21 8.76 19.45
CA SER A 23 0.17 10.17 19.29
C SER A 23 1.42 10.36 18.44
N SER A 24 2.19 9.30 18.20
CA SER A 24 3.39 9.32 17.36
C SER A 24 3.50 7.98 16.61
N PRO A 25 2.65 7.77 15.58
CA PRO A 25 2.69 6.55 14.79
C PRO A 25 3.95 6.50 13.92
N ALA A 26 4.32 5.29 13.51
CA ALA A 26 5.30 5.14 12.43
C ALA A 26 4.68 5.62 11.10
N GLN A 27 5.51 5.89 10.10
CA GLN A 27 5.06 6.23 8.76
C GLN A 27 5.51 5.17 7.76
N LEU A 28 4.59 4.75 6.90
CA LEU A 28 4.88 3.93 5.73
C LEU A 28 4.72 4.79 4.49
N ALA A 29 5.71 4.70 3.62
CA ALA A 29 5.77 5.40 2.34
C ALA A 29 6.14 4.35 1.27
N ILE A 30 5.30 4.21 0.25
CA ILE A 30 5.51 3.28 -0.86
C ILE A 30 5.52 4.09 -2.16
N TRP A 31 6.69 4.11 -2.80
CA TRP A 31 6.85 4.66 -4.15
C TRP A 31 6.56 3.56 -5.17
N TYR A 32 5.72 3.87 -6.16
CA TYR A 32 5.29 2.94 -7.20
C TYR A 32 5.72 3.38 -8.61
N GLN A 33 6.70 4.29 -8.71
CA GLN A 33 7.18 4.83 -9.99
C GLN A 33 7.69 3.81 -11.01
N ASN A 34 8.13 2.64 -10.53
CA ASN A 34 8.63 1.55 -11.37
C ASN A 34 7.63 0.38 -11.47
N ALA A 35 6.41 0.55 -10.95
CA ALA A 35 5.36 -0.45 -11.09
C ALA A 35 4.81 -0.47 -12.53
N ASN A 36 4.13 -1.55 -12.89
CA ASN A 36 3.43 -1.61 -14.17
C ASN A 36 2.36 -0.49 -14.22
N PRO A 37 2.39 0.42 -15.20
CA PRO A 37 1.40 1.49 -15.30
C PRO A 37 0.03 1.01 -15.82
N ASP A 38 -0.05 -0.20 -16.37
CA ASP A 38 -1.31 -0.89 -16.70
C ASP A 38 -1.88 -1.51 -15.41
N LEU A 39 -2.80 -0.78 -14.77
CA LEU A 39 -3.36 -1.05 -13.44
C LEU A 39 -4.61 -1.91 -13.48
N ASN A 40 -5.30 -1.98 -14.63
CA ASN A 40 -6.45 -2.85 -14.83
C ASN A 40 -6.08 -4.18 -15.52
N GLU A 41 -4.81 -4.33 -15.91
CA GLU A 41 -4.23 -5.51 -16.57
C GLU A 41 -4.91 -5.87 -17.89
N ASP A 42 -5.41 -4.87 -18.63
CA ASP A 42 -6.04 -5.08 -19.93
C ASP A 42 -5.05 -5.08 -21.11
N GLY A 43 -3.77 -4.78 -20.84
CA GLY A 43 -2.68 -4.75 -21.81
C GLY A 43 -2.47 -3.39 -22.47
N VAL A 44 -3.22 -2.35 -22.10
CA VAL A 44 -3.13 -0.99 -22.65
C VAL A 44 -3.02 0.02 -21.51
N VAL A 45 -2.13 1.00 -21.64
CA VAL A 45 -2.03 2.10 -20.68
C VAL A 45 -2.86 3.28 -21.20
N ASP A 46 -3.98 3.58 -20.53
CA ASP A 46 -4.92 4.61 -20.97
C ASP A 46 -5.52 5.48 -19.84
N ALA A 47 -6.64 6.16 -20.14
CA ALA A 47 -7.30 7.05 -19.20
C ALA A 47 -7.96 6.32 -18.02
N ILE A 48 -8.28 5.02 -18.17
CA ILE A 48 -8.75 4.16 -17.10
C ILE A 48 -7.62 3.99 -16.08
N ASP A 49 -6.41 3.64 -16.50
CA ASP A 49 -5.26 3.55 -15.59
C ASP A 49 -4.97 4.87 -14.90
N ALA A 50 -5.04 5.98 -15.63
CA ALA A 50 -4.87 7.30 -15.04
C ALA A 50 -5.92 7.59 -13.95
N ALA A 51 -7.16 7.11 -14.12
CA ALA A 51 -8.23 7.25 -13.13
C ALA A 51 -8.04 6.28 -11.94
N LEU A 52 -7.58 5.05 -12.18
CA LEU A 52 -7.27 4.07 -11.14
C LEU A 52 -6.06 4.49 -10.30
N LYS A 53 -5.05 5.10 -10.93
CA LYS A 53 -3.87 5.67 -10.26
C LYS A 53 -4.24 6.70 -9.20
N GLN A 54 -5.30 7.48 -9.42
CA GLN A 54 -5.82 8.43 -8.43
C GLN A 54 -6.47 7.74 -7.22
N GLN A 55 -6.93 6.51 -7.39
CA GLN A 55 -7.65 5.73 -6.39
C GLN A 55 -6.73 4.83 -5.54
N LEU A 56 -5.45 4.70 -5.92
CA LEU A 56 -4.48 3.90 -5.16
C LEU A 56 -4.45 4.28 -3.68
N ALA A 57 -4.56 3.26 -2.83
CA ALA A 57 -4.55 3.37 -1.38
C ALA A 57 -3.73 2.25 -0.75
N ILE A 58 -3.34 2.45 0.51
CA ILE A 58 -2.73 1.39 1.31
C ILE A 58 -3.83 0.56 1.97
N TRP A 59 -3.75 -0.75 1.79
CA TRP A 59 -4.59 -1.74 2.42
C TRP A 59 -3.79 -2.49 3.48
N TYR A 60 -4.47 -2.98 4.52
CA TYR A 60 -3.84 -3.85 5.53
C TYR A 60 -4.70 -5.06 5.84
N LYS A 61 -4.05 -6.11 6.35
CA LYS A 61 -4.71 -7.23 7.04
C LYS A 61 -3.91 -7.66 8.25
N SER A 62 -4.60 -8.00 9.33
CA SER A 62 -3.98 -8.32 10.63
C SER A 62 -3.29 -9.68 10.62
N ALA A 63 -3.92 -10.68 10.00
CA ALA A 63 -3.37 -11.99 9.74
C ALA A 63 -3.54 -12.39 8.26
N LYS A 64 -2.81 -13.42 7.82
CA LYS A 64 -2.82 -13.87 6.42
C LYS A 64 -4.21 -14.23 5.90
N ALA A 65 -5.06 -14.79 6.77
CA ALA A 65 -6.42 -15.24 6.47
C ALA A 65 -7.48 -14.13 6.62
N ASP A 66 -7.12 -12.97 7.17
CA ASP A 66 -8.07 -11.87 7.34
C ASP A 66 -8.34 -11.15 6.02
N PRO A 67 -9.54 -10.57 5.85
CA PRO A 67 -9.82 -9.73 4.71
C PRO A 67 -8.97 -8.45 4.75
N TRP A 68 -8.62 -7.95 3.58
CA TRP A 68 -7.98 -6.65 3.42
C TRP A 68 -8.95 -5.53 3.80
N ARG A 69 -8.40 -4.48 4.42
CA ARG A 69 -9.13 -3.27 4.79
C ARG A 69 -8.34 -2.07 4.32
N GLN A 70 -9.02 -1.15 3.65
CA GLN A 70 -8.42 0.09 3.21
C GLN A 70 -8.07 0.97 4.41
N LEU A 71 -6.90 1.58 4.39
CA LEU A 71 -6.50 2.61 5.34
C LEU A 71 -6.74 4.00 4.74
N TRP A 72 -6.86 4.98 5.62
CA TRP A 72 -6.89 6.38 5.19
C TRP A 72 -5.49 6.85 4.81
N SER A 73 -5.08 6.52 3.59
CA SER A 73 -3.78 6.85 3.01
C SER A 73 -3.83 8.12 2.18
N LYS A 74 -2.69 8.79 2.05
CA LYS A 74 -2.49 9.90 1.11
C LYS A 74 -1.79 9.40 -0.13
N ASN A 75 -2.41 9.59 -1.28
CA ASN A 75 -1.83 9.30 -2.60
C ASN A 75 -1.37 10.61 -3.27
N ASP A 76 -0.09 10.68 -3.61
CA ASP A 76 0.50 11.74 -4.42
C ASP A 76 0.86 11.15 -5.79
N VAL A 77 -0.01 11.37 -6.77
CA VAL A 77 0.17 10.85 -8.14
C VAL A 77 1.29 11.55 -8.91
N THR A 78 1.77 12.71 -8.43
CA THR A 78 2.88 13.44 -9.05
C THR A 78 4.21 12.82 -8.66
N LEU A 79 4.32 12.39 -7.41
CA LEU A 79 5.49 11.70 -6.86
C LEU A 79 5.39 10.17 -6.94
N GLU A 80 4.26 9.65 -7.43
CA GLU A 80 3.93 8.22 -7.49
C GLU A 80 4.17 7.56 -6.13
N LEU A 81 3.54 8.14 -5.10
CA LEU A 81 3.78 7.84 -3.70
C LEU A 81 2.47 7.68 -2.93
N VAL A 82 2.29 6.54 -2.25
CA VAL A 82 1.22 6.37 -1.26
C VAL A 82 1.82 6.32 0.15
N THR A 83 1.25 7.10 1.07
CA THR A 83 1.72 7.18 2.46
C THR A 83 0.59 6.95 3.46
N VAL A 84 0.92 6.36 4.61
CA VAL A 84 -0.04 6.13 5.70
C VAL A 84 0.66 6.12 7.07
N ALA A 85 -0.07 6.53 8.10
CA ALA A 85 0.35 6.33 9.48
C ALA A 85 0.12 4.86 9.90
N LEU A 86 1.16 4.22 10.43
CA LEU A 86 1.10 2.86 10.94
C LEU A 86 1.00 2.83 12.46
N HIS A 87 0.02 2.09 12.96
CA HIS A 87 -0.21 1.89 14.39
C HIS A 87 0.21 0.52 14.90
N HIS A 88 0.56 -0.40 14.01
CA HIS A 88 1.08 -1.71 14.37
C HIS A 88 1.88 -2.33 13.22
N PHE A 89 2.61 -3.40 13.50
CA PHE A 89 3.16 -4.29 12.48
C PHE A 89 2.11 -5.27 11.98
N SER A 90 2.04 -5.40 10.66
CA SER A 90 1.07 -6.20 9.93
C SER A 90 1.52 -6.38 8.48
N GLN A 91 0.67 -7.00 7.66
CA GLN A 91 0.81 -6.98 6.21
C GLN A 91 0.09 -5.78 5.59
N TYR A 92 0.76 -5.13 4.63
CA TYR A 92 0.29 -3.96 3.90
C TYR A 92 0.46 -4.17 2.38
N SER A 93 -0.40 -3.55 1.57
CA SER A 93 -0.34 -3.56 0.10
C SER A 93 -0.80 -2.22 -0.46
N VAL A 94 -0.44 -1.91 -1.70
CA VAL A 94 -1.04 -0.83 -2.48
C VAL A 94 -2.01 -1.42 -3.51
N ALA A 95 -3.23 -0.89 -3.60
CA ALA A 95 -4.24 -1.26 -4.60
C ALA A 95 -5.30 -0.15 -4.74
N TRP A 96 -6.08 -0.16 -5.82
CA TRP A 96 -7.21 0.75 -6.07
C TRP A 96 -8.56 0.12 -5.69
#